data_AF-A0A9W8BFE0-F1
#
_entry.id   AF-A0A9W8BFE0-F1
#
_cell.length_a   1.000
_cell.length_b   1.000
_cell.length_c   1.000
_cell.angle_alpha   90.00
_cell.angle_beta   90.00
_cell.angle_gamma   90.00
#
_symmetry.space_group_name_H-M   'P 1'
#
loop_
_entity.id
_entity.type
_entity.pdbx_description
1 polymer ?
#
loop_
_entity_poly.entity_id
_entity_poly.type
_entity_poly.pdbx_seq_one_letter_code
_entity_poly.pdbx_strand_id
1 'polypeptide(L)'
;MPKTPTSGQHLAKALSNSCSDTRTSTPASERSACLLDLASAASCSGDKRSLAEELPVAAGLESEAATPVCATGMTATAVKKWAEGADMLTFESTVNWDAPILEADFLYRQHLSQLRQSKQTKVTRLAIFDFDNTLFKSPLPNRRLWDSSLVGMLQSTDLGWFQDSRTLSAPCLKYTDGHWVGPVEQLIQTESARSDTLVMLLTGRSHRAYRDIVLELVGRRKNLRFDIVVLKETRTRQSPLVSQVGIDKLDKASPKPPLTFDYKMGVVEDAVAAFPEINEIVMWDDRIHHCERMQIYLDALQTRLAERIVKAEVCHVPPQTIYMNEKDERKLVYDMVSDYNGRVRAAADVAAAAGEKVVCGGGKADSGESLPVGSLQLKQYVGHTGVNLNRASTALLQRHVRCPSGWFKAADQMVLALGPADTEELRRMLGAGLGDSVKLVVDSIGTIANAVVAVRVSQIRSKNVVYVPSPKQPALYITVAYNISAGFLQSYAKNVKLWRPLRLGNLVLQGVLGEHMLTTASIVVPEVVVDEVKIGGLVCQQWPELKGRDIGAAVAEARQRMAEQGVENLEANRGAIVDIVRSLF
;
A
#
# COMPACT_ATOMS: atom_id res chain seq x y z
N MET A 1 51.72 31.37 8.93
CA MET A 1 51.38 32.64 8.25
C MET A 1 52.11 32.67 6.91
N PRO A 2 51.56 33.26 5.83
CA PRO A 2 50.16 33.65 5.62
C PRO A 2 49.63 33.51 4.16
N LYS A 3 48.32 33.78 4.04
CA LYS A 3 47.62 34.48 2.92
C LYS A 3 47.20 33.70 1.66
N THR A 4 45.92 33.32 1.65
CA THR A 4 44.93 33.64 0.59
C THR A 4 45.08 35.09 0.11
N PRO A 5 44.70 35.48 -1.13
CA PRO A 5 43.27 35.76 -1.40
C PRO A 5 42.77 35.67 -2.88
N THR A 6 41.42 35.65 -2.99
CA THR A 6 40.57 36.33 -4.01
C THR A 6 40.66 35.85 -5.48
N SER A 7 39.65 35.92 -6.35
CA SER A 7 38.27 36.43 -6.36
C SER A 7 37.67 36.09 -7.74
N GLY A 8 36.34 36.10 -7.86
CA GLY A 8 35.61 36.42 -9.10
C GLY A 8 35.63 35.35 -10.20
N GLN A 9 34.73 35.31 -11.18
CA GLN A 9 33.43 35.91 -11.43
C GLN A 9 33.09 35.43 -12.86
N HIS A 10 31.83 35.07 -13.12
CA HIS A 10 31.23 35.02 -14.47
C HIS A 10 31.84 33.99 -15.47
N LEU A 11 31.18 33.47 -16.52
CA LEU A 11 30.06 33.95 -17.31
C LEU A 11 29.43 32.74 -18.03
N ALA A 12 28.13 32.85 -18.30
CA ALA A 12 27.32 31.89 -19.04
C ALA A 12 27.83 31.61 -20.45
N LYS A 13 27.61 30.38 -20.95
CA LYS A 13 27.66 30.07 -22.38
C LYS A 13 26.29 29.62 -22.85
N ALA A 14 25.73 30.44 -23.72
CA ALA A 14 24.52 30.22 -24.48
C ALA A 14 24.68 29.05 -25.46
N LEU A 15 23.60 28.33 -25.71
CA LEU A 15 23.37 27.66 -26.98
C LEU A 15 21.95 27.99 -27.44
N SER A 16 21.90 28.89 -28.41
CA SER A 16 20.83 29.04 -29.38
C SER A 16 20.96 27.98 -30.48
N ASN A 17 19.87 27.84 -31.24
CA ASN A 17 19.69 27.21 -32.55
C ASN A 17 18.76 26.00 -32.46
N SER A 18 17.79 25.78 -33.33
CA SER A 18 17.08 26.59 -34.34
C SER A 18 16.00 25.64 -34.89
N CYS A 19 14.87 26.19 -35.32
CA CYS A 19 13.83 25.48 -36.07
C CYS A 19 14.41 24.64 -37.22
N SER A 20 13.86 23.46 -37.46
CA SER A 20 12.90 23.25 -38.56
C SER A 20 12.34 21.82 -38.56
N ASP A 21 11.14 21.75 -39.14
CA ASP A 21 10.59 20.65 -39.91
C ASP A 21 9.40 19.84 -39.38
N THR A 22 8.45 19.85 -40.29
CA THR A 22 7.08 19.39 -40.34
C THR A 22 7.03 17.88 -40.53
N ARG A 23 6.04 17.22 -39.92
CA ARG A 23 5.24 16.19 -40.60
C ARG A 23 3.98 15.82 -39.81
N THR A 24 2.90 15.90 -40.57
CA THR A 24 1.57 15.31 -40.45
C THR A 24 1.48 13.96 -39.72
N SER A 25 0.51 13.83 -38.80
CA SER A 25 -0.28 12.60 -38.64
C SER A 25 -1.61 12.87 -37.90
N THR A 26 -2.60 12.07 -38.29
CA THR A 26 -4.04 12.05 -38.03
C THR A 26 -4.45 11.81 -36.56
N PRO A 27 -5.70 12.11 -36.17
CA PRO A 27 -6.16 12.01 -34.78
C PRO A 27 -6.66 10.59 -34.47
N ALA A 28 -6.11 9.99 -33.41
CA ALA A 28 -6.62 8.77 -32.81
C ALA A 28 -7.50 9.10 -31.59
N SER A 29 -8.78 8.78 -31.76
CA SER A 29 -9.76 8.31 -30.77
C SER A 29 -9.94 9.05 -29.45
N GLU A 30 -11.03 9.82 -29.41
CA GLU A 30 -11.88 10.03 -28.23
C GLU A 30 -12.43 8.68 -27.72
N ARG A 31 -11.93 8.18 -26.59
CA ARG A 31 -12.64 7.21 -25.73
C ARG A 31 -12.21 7.38 -24.27
N SER A 32 -12.93 8.20 -23.53
CA SER A 32 -13.14 8.09 -22.07
C SER A 32 -14.07 9.20 -21.61
N ALA A 33 -15.35 9.03 -21.91
CA ALA A 33 -16.43 9.79 -21.30
C ALA A 33 -17.42 8.76 -20.72
N CYS A 34 -17.12 8.22 -19.54
CA CYS A 34 -18.07 7.42 -18.79
C CYS A 34 -17.84 7.70 -17.30
N LEU A 35 -18.68 8.59 -16.74
CA LEU A 35 -19.03 8.79 -15.32
C LEU A 35 -19.41 10.25 -14.95
N LEU A 36 -19.24 11.22 -15.86
CA LEU A 36 -19.47 12.64 -15.51
C LEU A 36 -20.82 13.25 -15.92
N ASP A 37 -21.66 12.59 -16.73
CA ASP A 37 -22.88 13.23 -17.27
C ASP A 37 -24.21 12.91 -16.55
N LEU A 38 -24.21 12.11 -15.48
CA LEU A 38 -25.47 11.74 -14.79
C LEU A 38 -25.84 12.60 -13.56
N ALA A 39 -25.03 13.62 -13.19
CA ALA A 39 -25.22 14.36 -11.94
C ALA A 39 -25.77 15.80 -12.08
N SER A 40 -26.20 16.24 -13.27
CA SER A 40 -26.63 17.65 -13.49
C SER A 40 -28.15 17.88 -13.57
N ALA A 41 -29.00 16.91 -13.23
CA ALA A 41 -30.46 17.08 -13.32
C ALA A 41 -31.21 16.48 -12.12
N ALA A 42 -31.07 17.09 -10.93
CA ALA A 42 -32.11 17.06 -9.90
C ALA A 42 -31.77 18.06 -8.77
N SER A 43 -32.36 19.25 -8.85
CA SER A 43 -32.50 20.19 -7.74
C SER A 43 -33.97 20.52 -7.62
N CYS A 44 -34.60 20.23 -6.47
CA CYS A 44 -35.38 21.18 -5.66
C CYS A 44 -36.39 20.47 -4.74
N SER A 45 -36.58 21.07 -3.55
CA SER A 45 -37.48 20.73 -2.44
C SER A 45 -37.07 19.50 -1.63
N GLY A 46 -37.08 19.48 -0.30
CA GLY A 46 -37.55 20.42 0.72
C GLY A 46 -37.77 19.62 2.01
N ASP A 47 -37.62 20.30 3.13
CA ASP A 47 -38.05 19.94 4.49
C ASP A 47 -37.23 19.02 5.42
N LYS A 48 -36.95 19.66 6.56
CA LYS A 48 -36.41 19.15 7.82
C LYS A 48 -37.57 18.59 8.65
N ARG A 49 -37.37 17.44 9.29
CA ARG A 49 -37.93 17.18 10.64
C ARG A 49 -37.11 16.13 11.38
N SER A 50 -36.77 16.51 12.60
CA SER A 50 -36.20 15.73 13.69
C SER A 50 -37.11 14.59 14.12
N LEU A 51 -36.54 13.52 14.67
CA LEU A 51 -36.84 13.02 16.01
C LEU A 51 -35.86 11.90 16.39
N ALA A 52 -35.36 12.01 17.62
CA ALA A 52 -34.55 11.04 18.32
C ALA A 52 -35.47 10.13 19.13
N GLU A 53 -35.10 8.86 19.28
CA GLU A 53 -35.55 8.03 20.41
C GLU A 53 -34.50 6.95 20.70
N GLU A 54 -34.04 6.96 21.95
CA GLU A 54 -33.19 5.97 22.60
C GLU A 54 -34.00 4.72 22.98
N LEU A 55 -33.34 3.57 23.21
CA LEU A 55 -33.53 2.63 24.34
C LEU A 55 -32.71 1.31 24.13
N PRO A 56 -32.50 0.45 25.15
CA PRO A 56 -31.15 0.15 25.64
C PRO A 56 -30.70 -1.33 25.56
N VAL A 57 -29.50 -1.52 26.10
CA VAL A 57 -28.61 -2.69 26.25
C VAL A 57 -29.14 -3.82 27.17
N ALA A 58 -28.88 -5.08 26.78
CA ALA A 58 -28.65 -6.26 27.65
C ALA A 58 -27.82 -7.28 26.83
N ALA A 59 -26.59 -7.69 27.17
CA ALA A 59 -26.03 -8.39 28.32
C ALA A 59 -26.40 -9.89 28.39
N GLY A 60 -25.41 -10.78 28.21
CA GLY A 60 -25.47 -12.21 28.57
C GLY A 60 -24.79 -13.14 27.57
N LEU A 61 -23.49 -13.40 27.76
CA LEU A 61 -22.69 -14.42 27.06
C LEU A 61 -22.20 -15.41 28.12
N GLU A 62 -22.53 -16.70 27.95
CA GLU A 62 -21.90 -17.81 28.67
C GLU A 62 -20.99 -18.59 27.70
N SER A 63 -19.83 -18.98 28.23
CA SER A 63 -18.74 -19.67 27.57
C SER A 63 -18.82 -21.18 27.78
N GLU A 64 -18.38 -21.98 26.81
CA GLU A 64 -17.74 -23.27 27.13
C GLU A 64 -16.74 -23.68 26.03
N ALA A 65 -15.61 -24.22 26.48
CA ALA A 65 -14.44 -24.57 25.69
C ALA A 65 -14.31 -26.09 25.56
N ALA A 66 -13.79 -26.57 24.42
CA ALA A 66 -13.25 -27.92 24.29
C ALA A 66 -12.09 -27.98 23.29
N THR A 67 -11.01 -28.63 23.71
CA THR A 67 -9.71 -28.88 23.06
C THR A 67 -9.75 -29.97 21.97
N PRO A 68 -8.86 -29.96 20.96
CA PRO A 68 -8.69 -31.07 20.01
C PRO A 68 -7.41 -31.89 20.24
N VAL A 69 -7.49 -33.16 19.83
CA VAL A 69 -6.49 -34.24 19.94
C VAL A 69 -5.74 -34.43 18.61
N CYS A 70 -4.43 -34.68 18.71
CA CYS A 70 -3.48 -35.02 17.64
C CYS A 70 -3.55 -36.49 17.17
N ALA A 71 -3.17 -36.75 15.91
CA ALA A 71 -2.51 -37.99 15.43
C ALA A 71 -2.09 -37.82 13.95
N THR A 72 -0.80 -37.69 13.61
CA THR A 72 0.13 -38.73 13.06
C THR A 72 -0.31 -39.33 11.71
N GLY A 73 0.48 -39.51 10.66
CA GLY A 73 1.93 -39.50 10.42
C GLY A 73 2.24 -40.32 9.15
N MET A 74 3.53 -40.46 8.81
CA MET A 74 4.16 -41.34 7.78
C MET A 74 4.23 -40.83 6.33
N THR A 75 5.23 -41.14 5.52
CA THR A 75 6.72 -41.20 5.62
C THR A 75 7.22 -41.42 4.18
N ALA A 76 8.35 -40.82 3.84
CA ALA A 76 9.03 -40.93 2.55
C ALA A 76 9.55 -42.35 2.26
N THR A 77 9.53 -42.78 0.98
CA THR A 77 10.63 -43.47 0.27
C THR A 77 10.17 -43.80 -1.16
N ALA A 78 10.76 -43.16 -2.18
CA ALA A 78 11.09 -43.75 -3.50
C ALA A 78 11.60 -42.68 -4.49
N VAL A 79 12.72 -42.05 -4.16
CA VAL A 79 13.51 -41.23 -5.08
C VAL A 79 14.63 -42.12 -5.64
N LYS A 80 14.47 -42.65 -6.87
CA LYS A 80 15.57 -42.98 -7.81
C LYS A 80 15.08 -43.65 -9.10
N LYS A 81 14.98 -42.86 -10.17
CA LYS A 81 15.56 -43.13 -11.51
C LYS A 81 15.04 -42.08 -12.51
N TRP A 82 15.65 -40.91 -12.43
CA TRP A 82 15.61 -39.85 -13.44
C TRP A 82 17.05 -39.61 -13.88
N ALA A 83 17.41 -40.21 -15.01
CA ALA A 83 18.57 -39.95 -15.88
C ALA A 83 18.31 -40.90 -17.06
N GLU A 84 18.02 -40.47 -18.27
CA GLU A 84 18.87 -39.63 -19.14
C GLU A 84 18.01 -38.95 -20.23
N GLY A 85 18.35 -37.69 -20.59
CA GLY A 85 17.98 -37.07 -21.87
C GLY A 85 16.98 -35.90 -21.81
N ALA A 86 17.38 -34.76 -21.24
CA ALA A 86 16.61 -33.52 -21.30
C ALA A 86 17.39 -32.42 -22.04
N ASP A 87 16.78 -31.84 -23.07
CA ASP A 87 17.07 -30.49 -23.54
C ASP A 87 15.74 -29.77 -23.85
N MET A 88 15.04 -29.37 -22.78
CA MET A 88 14.09 -28.25 -22.72
C MET A 88 13.73 -28.03 -21.25
N LEU A 89 14.08 -26.87 -20.70
CA LEU A 89 13.76 -26.48 -19.33
C LEU A 89 12.24 -26.23 -19.18
N THR A 90 11.49 -27.27 -18.85
CA THR A 90 10.19 -27.16 -18.21
C THR A 90 10.37 -26.86 -16.72
N PHE A 91 9.95 -25.67 -16.29
CA PHE A 91 9.73 -25.40 -14.87
C PHE A 91 8.36 -25.97 -14.49
N GLU A 92 8.37 -27.01 -13.64
CA GLU A 92 7.16 -27.57 -13.06
C GLU A 92 6.57 -26.60 -12.02
N SER A 93 5.28 -26.35 -12.20
CA SER A 93 4.40 -25.72 -11.22
C SER A 93 4.41 -26.51 -9.92
N THR A 94 4.39 -25.81 -8.77
CA THR A 94 4.15 -26.44 -7.46
C THR A 94 2.71 -26.91 -7.27
N VAL A 95 1.83 -26.66 -8.26
CA VAL A 95 0.51 -27.27 -8.36
C VAL A 95 0.64 -28.57 -9.15
N ASN A 96 0.35 -29.70 -8.50
CA ASN A 96 0.18 -30.99 -9.17
C ASN A 96 -1.03 -30.91 -10.12
N TRP A 97 -0.78 -30.67 -11.41
CA TRP A 97 -1.79 -30.55 -12.46
C TRP A 97 -2.44 -31.89 -12.83
N ASP A 98 -1.85 -33.01 -12.43
CA ASP A 98 -2.38 -34.37 -12.66
C ASP A 98 -3.35 -34.83 -11.56
N ALA A 99 -3.38 -34.12 -10.42
CA ALA A 99 -4.46 -34.25 -9.46
C ALA A 99 -5.64 -33.37 -9.93
N PRO A 100 -6.85 -33.92 -10.12
CA PRO A 100 -8.00 -33.10 -10.49
C PRO A 100 -8.26 -32.10 -9.36
N ILE A 101 -8.10 -30.81 -9.65
CA ILE A 101 -8.57 -29.72 -8.79
C ILE A 101 -10.09 -29.87 -8.74
N LEU A 102 -10.60 -30.31 -7.60
CA LEU A 102 -12.01 -30.62 -7.44
C LEU A 102 -12.78 -29.32 -7.24
N GLU A 103 -14.04 -29.31 -7.65
CA GLU A 103 -14.99 -28.24 -7.33
C GLU A 103 -15.09 -27.97 -5.82
N ALA A 104 -14.73 -28.96 -5.00
CA ALA A 104 -14.62 -28.88 -3.55
C ALA A 104 -13.44 -28.04 -3.02
N ASP A 105 -12.46 -27.69 -3.87
CA ASP A 105 -11.26 -26.98 -3.41
C ASP A 105 -11.49 -25.49 -3.13
N PHE A 106 -12.58 -24.92 -3.66
CA PHE A 106 -12.92 -23.49 -3.51
C PHE A 106 -14.42 -23.28 -3.26
N LEU A 107 -14.75 -22.56 -2.19
CA LEU A 107 -16.15 -22.31 -1.80
C LEU A 107 -16.89 -21.48 -2.86
N TYR A 108 -16.22 -20.49 -3.46
CA TYR A 108 -16.87 -19.67 -4.50
C TYR A 108 -17.25 -20.48 -5.75
N ARG A 109 -16.52 -21.55 -6.10
CA ARG A 109 -16.85 -22.39 -7.26
C ARG A 109 -18.13 -23.18 -7.02
N GLN A 110 -18.29 -23.73 -5.82
CA GLN A 110 -19.54 -24.37 -5.42
C GLN A 110 -20.72 -23.40 -5.52
N HIS A 111 -20.53 -22.15 -5.06
CA HIS A 111 -21.56 -21.11 -5.19
C HIS A 111 -21.86 -20.76 -6.65
N LEU A 112 -20.85 -20.64 -7.52
CA LEU A 112 -21.06 -20.41 -8.95
C LEU A 112 -21.90 -21.53 -9.59
N SER A 113 -21.63 -22.78 -9.25
CA SER A 113 -22.40 -23.93 -9.75
C SER A 113 -23.84 -23.96 -9.22
N GLN A 114 -24.05 -23.66 -7.94
CA GLN A 114 -25.39 -23.52 -7.36
C GLN A 114 -26.16 -22.37 -8.03
N LEU A 115 -25.51 -21.22 -8.24
CA LEU A 115 -26.08 -20.07 -8.93
C LEU A 115 -26.48 -20.43 -10.36
N ARG A 116 -25.62 -21.13 -11.10
CA ARG A 116 -25.92 -21.63 -12.44
C ARG A 116 -27.17 -22.51 -12.47
N GLN A 117 -27.35 -23.37 -11.47
CA GLN A 117 -28.53 -24.24 -11.37
C GLN A 117 -29.80 -23.45 -11.01
N SER A 118 -29.69 -22.41 -10.20
CA SER A 118 -30.82 -21.60 -9.73
C SER A 118 -31.25 -20.47 -10.66
N LYS A 119 -30.33 -19.91 -11.46
CA LYS A 119 -30.62 -18.82 -12.41
C LYS A 119 -31.42 -19.37 -13.58
N GLN A 120 -32.70 -19.01 -13.64
CA GLN A 120 -33.60 -19.40 -14.72
C GLN A 120 -33.31 -18.62 -16.01
N THR A 121 -32.71 -17.43 -15.91
CA THR A 121 -32.38 -16.57 -17.04
C THR A 121 -30.98 -16.83 -17.56
N LYS A 122 -30.83 -16.74 -18.88
CA LYS A 122 -29.53 -16.84 -19.55
C LYS A 122 -28.63 -15.68 -19.12
N VAL A 123 -27.49 -16.00 -18.50
CA VAL A 123 -26.51 -14.99 -18.07
C VAL A 123 -25.59 -14.67 -19.25
N THR A 124 -25.73 -13.48 -19.84
CA THR A 124 -24.90 -13.02 -20.96
C THR A 124 -23.88 -11.96 -20.55
N ARG A 125 -24.02 -11.36 -19.36
CA ARG A 125 -23.15 -10.29 -18.88
C ARG A 125 -22.58 -10.60 -17.49
N LEU A 126 -21.31 -10.26 -17.29
CA LEU A 126 -20.62 -10.34 -16.00
C LEU A 126 -20.19 -8.93 -15.56
N ALA A 127 -20.75 -8.46 -14.44
CA ALA A 127 -20.44 -7.16 -13.84
C ALA A 127 -19.69 -7.39 -12.52
N ILE A 128 -18.44 -6.93 -12.42
CA ILE A 128 -17.55 -7.22 -11.28
C ILE A 128 -17.12 -5.92 -10.60
N PHE A 129 -17.37 -5.81 -9.30
CA PHE A 129 -17.00 -4.64 -8.52
C PHE A 129 -15.91 -5.01 -7.50
N ASP A 130 -14.82 -4.25 -7.43
CA ASP A 130 -13.91 -4.32 -6.29
C ASP A 130 -14.55 -3.71 -5.02
N PHE A 131 -14.06 -4.12 -3.86
CA PHE A 131 -14.56 -3.62 -2.58
C PHE A 131 -13.82 -2.37 -2.12
N ASP A 132 -12.53 -2.51 -1.79
CA ASP A 132 -11.73 -1.47 -1.15
C ASP A 132 -11.54 -0.25 -2.06
N ASN A 133 -11.95 0.92 -1.59
CA ASN A 133 -11.91 2.22 -2.28
C ASN A 133 -12.64 2.31 -3.63
N THR A 134 -13.27 1.23 -4.07
CA THR A 134 -14.15 1.17 -5.24
C THR A 134 -15.61 1.31 -4.80
N LEU A 135 -16.13 0.29 -4.11
CA LEU A 135 -17.48 0.31 -3.54
C LEU A 135 -17.50 0.96 -2.14
N PHE A 136 -16.50 0.63 -1.33
CA PHE A 136 -16.42 0.99 0.07
C PHE A 136 -15.12 1.74 0.36
N LYS A 137 -15.20 2.93 0.94
CA LYS A 137 -14.06 3.74 1.36
C LYS A 137 -13.41 3.09 2.57
N SER A 138 -12.44 2.23 2.31
CA SER A 138 -11.66 1.59 3.34
C SER A 138 -10.59 2.55 3.83
N PRO A 139 -10.38 2.69 5.15
CA PRO A 139 -9.34 3.58 5.66
C PRO A 139 -7.96 3.19 5.12
N LEU A 140 -7.20 4.18 4.68
CA LEU A 140 -5.79 4.04 4.34
C LEU A 140 -4.92 4.48 5.53
N PRO A 141 -3.66 4.01 5.62
CA PRO A 141 -2.71 4.58 6.58
C PRO A 141 -2.53 6.08 6.35
N ASN A 142 -2.65 6.86 7.43
CA ASN A 142 -2.57 8.31 7.41
C ASN A 142 -1.13 8.80 7.28
N ARG A 143 -0.81 9.34 6.10
CA ARG A 143 0.51 9.90 5.77
C ARG A 143 0.89 11.15 6.58
N ARG A 144 0.00 11.65 7.44
CA ARG A 144 0.28 12.71 8.43
C ARG A 144 0.78 12.15 9.76
N LEU A 145 0.64 10.84 9.99
CA LEU A 145 1.10 10.19 11.23
C LEU A 145 2.34 9.35 10.96
N TRP A 146 2.38 8.73 9.77
CA TRP A 146 3.34 7.73 9.38
C TRP A 146 4.18 8.22 8.21
N ASP A 147 5.49 7.97 8.26
CA ASP A 147 6.36 8.25 7.12
C ASP A 147 6.12 7.26 5.96
N SER A 148 6.71 7.54 4.80
CA SER A 148 6.51 6.69 3.63
C SER A 148 7.03 5.26 3.81
N SER A 149 8.06 5.07 4.65
CA SER A 149 8.61 3.74 4.93
C SER A 149 7.63 2.88 5.73
N LEU A 150 7.11 3.41 6.84
CA LEU A 150 6.12 2.74 7.66
C LEU A 150 4.80 2.54 6.92
N VAL A 151 4.33 3.50 6.11
CA VAL A 151 3.17 3.29 5.25
C VAL A 151 3.39 2.13 4.29
N GLY A 152 4.57 2.01 3.70
CA GLY A 152 4.94 0.88 2.84
C GLY A 152 4.86 -0.46 3.58
N MET A 153 5.40 -0.54 4.79
CA MET A 153 5.33 -1.76 5.63
C MET A 153 3.91 -2.07 6.10
N LEU A 154 3.10 -1.06 6.42
CA LEU A 154 1.69 -1.24 6.74
C LEU A 154 0.94 -1.83 5.55
N GLN A 155 1.19 -1.35 4.34
CA GLN A 155 0.53 -1.85 3.12
C GLN A 155 1.10 -3.17 2.59
N SER A 156 2.28 -3.59 3.07
CA SER A 156 2.88 -4.89 2.71
C SER A 156 2.25 -6.03 3.51
N THR A 157 2.68 -7.27 3.22
CA THR A 157 2.31 -8.46 3.99
C THR A 157 2.98 -8.53 5.37
N ASP A 158 3.94 -7.66 5.66
CA ASP A 158 4.69 -7.70 6.92
C ASP A 158 3.78 -7.33 8.10
N LEU A 159 3.24 -6.11 8.06
CA LEU A 159 2.26 -5.63 9.03
C LEU A 159 0.82 -5.90 8.56
N GLY A 160 0.55 -5.87 7.25
CA GLY A 160 -0.69 -6.40 6.70
C GLY A 160 -1.95 -5.56 6.96
N TRP A 161 -1.93 -4.27 6.64
CA TRP A 161 -3.07 -3.36 6.83
C TRP A 161 -4.36 -3.88 6.20
N PHE A 162 -4.30 -4.35 4.95
CA PHE A 162 -5.49 -4.90 4.28
C PHE A 162 -5.82 -6.33 4.72
N GLN A 163 -4.94 -6.97 5.49
CA GLN A 163 -5.10 -8.32 6.03
C GLN A 163 -5.59 -8.29 7.48
N ASP A 164 -5.50 -7.16 8.16
CA ASP A 164 -5.90 -6.98 9.56
C ASP A 164 -7.37 -6.53 9.70
N SER A 165 -8.24 -7.46 10.11
CA SER A 165 -9.68 -7.26 10.20
C SER A 165 -10.09 -6.12 11.13
N ARG A 166 -9.21 -5.71 12.06
CA ARG A 166 -9.42 -4.52 12.90
C ARG A 166 -9.58 -3.25 12.07
N THR A 167 -9.05 -3.20 10.83
CA THR A 167 -9.21 -2.04 9.94
C THR A 167 -10.63 -1.78 9.47
N LEU A 168 -11.49 -2.80 9.45
CA LEU A 168 -12.91 -2.71 9.09
C LEU A 168 -13.84 -3.00 10.28
N SER A 169 -13.30 -3.02 11.49
CA SER A 169 -14.06 -3.30 12.71
C SER A 169 -14.02 -2.10 13.66
N ALA A 170 -14.97 -2.03 14.60
CA ALA A 170 -14.88 -1.10 15.71
C ALA A 170 -13.62 -1.40 16.55
N PRO A 171 -12.91 -0.38 17.09
CA PRO A 171 -13.22 1.04 17.05
C PRO A 171 -12.71 1.79 15.80
N CYS A 172 -11.96 1.13 14.92
CA CYS A 172 -11.33 1.76 13.76
C CYS A 172 -12.35 2.22 12.70
N LEU A 173 -13.49 1.51 12.63
CA LEU A 173 -14.61 1.82 11.76
C LEU A 173 -15.91 1.90 12.59
N LYS A 174 -16.28 3.10 13.06
CA LYS A 174 -17.48 3.33 13.90
C LYS A 174 -18.75 3.66 13.12
N TYR A 175 -18.62 4.28 11.93
CA TYR A 175 -19.75 4.75 11.14
C TYR A 175 -19.56 4.32 9.69
N THR A 176 -20.51 3.60 9.11
CA THR A 176 -20.34 3.00 7.77
C THR A 176 -21.10 3.73 6.68
N ASP A 177 -22.09 4.56 7.01
CA ASP A 177 -22.97 5.18 5.99
C ASP A 177 -22.24 6.17 5.08
N GLY A 178 -21.23 6.88 5.59
CA GLY A 178 -20.40 7.79 4.80
C GLY A 178 -19.32 7.11 3.95
N HIS A 179 -19.15 5.80 4.12
CA HIS A 179 -18.09 5.04 3.48
C HIS A 179 -18.50 4.49 2.12
N TRP A 180 -19.78 4.48 1.77
CA TRP A 180 -20.19 4.00 0.46
C TRP A 180 -19.90 5.02 -0.65
N VAL A 181 -19.47 4.54 -1.81
CA VAL A 181 -19.23 5.35 -3.00
C VAL A 181 -20.53 5.43 -3.81
N GLY A 182 -21.34 6.46 -3.54
CA GLY A 182 -22.70 6.62 -4.08
C GLY A 182 -22.85 6.35 -5.60
N PRO A 183 -21.98 6.88 -6.48
CA PRO A 183 -22.05 6.57 -7.91
C PRO A 183 -21.91 5.07 -8.23
N VAL A 184 -21.06 4.35 -7.50
CA VAL A 184 -20.86 2.90 -7.67
C VAL A 184 -22.06 2.13 -7.13
N GLU A 185 -22.69 2.59 -6.05
CA GLU A 185 -23.94 1.98 -5.55
C GLU A 185 -25.08 2.06 -6.57
N GLN A 186 -25.25 3.21 -7.22
CA GLN A 186 -26.25 3.40 -8.28
C GLN A 186 -25.97 2.49 -9.48
N LEU A 187 -24.68 2.30 -9.80
CA LEU A 187 -24.27 1.40 -10.86
C LEU A 187 -24.59 -0.06 -10.53
N ILE A 188 -24.27 -0.52 -9.32
CA ILE A 188 -24.62 -1.88 -8.85
C ILE A 188 -26.14 -2.09 -8.90
N GLN A 189 -26.93 -1.11 -8.47
CA GLN A 189 -28.40 -1.19 -8.57
C GLN A 189 -28.85 -1.37 -10.02
N THR A 190 -28.28 -0.59 -10.94
CA THR A 190 -28.58 -0.66 -12.37
C THR A 190 -28.22 -2.03 -12.95
N GLU A 191 -27.03 -2.55 -12.64
CA GLU A 191 -26.59 -3.88 -13.09
C GLU A 191 -27.44 -5.00 -12.47
N SER A 192 -27.79 -4.91 -11.18
CA SER A 192 -28.60 -5.90 -10.48
C SER A 192 -30.07 -5.95 -10.93
N ALA A 193 -30.55 -4.89 -11.56
CA ALA A 193 -31.89 -4.86 -12.16
C ALA A 193 -31.95 -5.64 -13.49
N ARG A 194 -30.80 -5.95 -14.09
CA ARG A 194 -30.71 -6.70 -15.34
C ARG A 194 -30.80 -8.21 -15.07
N SER A 195 -31.78 -8.87 -15.67
CA SER A 195 -31.99 -10.31 -15.47
C SER A 195 -30.92 -11.19 -16.14
N ASP A 196 -30.23 -10.66 -17.16
CA ASP A 196 -29.19 -11.31 -17.96
C ASP A 196 -27.77 -11.14 -17.38
N THR A 197 -27.65 -10.47 -16.23
CA THR A 197 -26.37 -10.08 -15.65
C THR A 197 -26.07 -10.88 -14.39
N LEU A 198 -24.81 -11.31 -14.25
CA LEU A 198 -24.24 -11.83 -13.01
C LEU A 198 -23.45 -10.71 -12.34
N VAL A 199 -23.94 -10.24 -11.20
CA VAL A 199 -23.33 -9.14 -10.43
C VAL A 199 -22.48 -9.72 -9.31
N MET A 200 -21.17 -9.48 -9.38
CA MET A 200 -20.16 -10.03 -8.49
C MET A 200 -19.45 -8.94 -7.70
N LEU A 201 -19.32 -9.13 -6.39
CA LEU A 201 -18.35 -8.40 -5.57
C LEU A 201 -17.07 -9.24 -5.48
N LEU A 202 -15.93 -8.71 -5.88
CA LEU A 202 -14.65 -9.43 -5.91
C LEU A 202 -13.55 -8.64 -5.20
N THR A 203 -13.12 -9.11 -4.03
CA THR A 203 -12.11 -8.42 -3.21
C THR A 203 -10.86 -9.25 -2.98
N GLY A 204 -9.72 -8.57 -2.84
CA GLY A 204 -8.46 -9.17 -2.40
C GLY A 204 -8.37 -9.45 -0.89
N ARG A 205 -9.37 -9.04 -0.10
CA ARG A 205 -9.44 -9.32 1.35
C ARG A 205 -9.55 -10.83 1.60
N SER A 206 -8.90 -11.31 2.66
CA SER A 206 -8.92 -12.74 3.01
C SER A 206 -10.32 -13.19 3.43
N HIS A 207 -10.79 -14.28 2.85
CA HIS A 207 -12.04 -14.94 3.23
C HIS A 207 -12.08 -15.25 4.73
N ARG A 208 -11.02 -15.87 5.26
CA ARG A 208 -10.93 -16.30 6.66
C ARG A 208 -11.09 -15.13 7.65
N ALA A 209 -10.56 -13.96 7.32
CA ALA A 209 -10.54 -12.81 8.24
C ALA A 209 -11.71 -11.83 8.04
N TYR A 210 -12.29 -11.77 6.83
CA TYR A 210 -13.20 -10.69 6.45
C TYR A 210 -14.58 -11.12 6.00
N ARG A 211 -14.85 -12.42 5.81
CA ARG A 211 -16.14 -12.88 5.25
C ARG A 211 -17.31 -12.28 6.00
N ASP A 212 -17.36 -12.47 7.31
CA ASP A 212 -18.53 -12.05 8.08
C ASP A 212 -18.64 -10.52 8.15
N ILE A 213 -17.50 -9.82 8.25
CA ILE A 213 -17.44 -8.35 8.24
C ILE A 213 -17.97 -7.78 6.92
N VAL A 214 -17.48 -8.28 5.78
CA VAL A 214 -17.87 -7.78 4.46
C VAL A 214 -19.33 -8.11 4.17
N LEU A 215 -19.78 -9.34 4.48
CA LEU A 215 -21.18 -9.73 4.31
C LEU A 215 -22.11 -8.93 5.21
N GLU A 216 -21.72 -8.64 6.46
CA GLU A 216 -22.48 -7.79 7.35
C GLU A 216 -22.55 -6.35 6.83
N LEU A 217 -21.43 -5.77 6.39
CA LEU A 217 -21.39 -4.42 5.83
C LEU A 217 -22.30 -4.31 4.60
N VAL A 218 -22.18 -5.24 3.65
CA VAL A 218 -23.01 -5.27 2.44
C VAL A 218 -24.47 -5.55 2.80
N GLY A 219 -24.75 -6.49 3.70
CA GLY A 219 -26.11 -6.88 4.10
C GLY A 219 -26.89 -5.77 4.81
N ARG A 220 -26.19 -4.88 5.55
CA ARG A 220 -26.80 -3.67 6.13
C ARG A 220 -27.23 -2.66 5.07
N ARG A 221 -26.68 -2.73 3.85
CA ARG A 221 -26.98 -1.82 2.76
C ARG A 221 -28.06 -2.39 1.85
N LYS A 222 -29.32 -2.10 2.19
CA LYS A 222 -30.54 -2.62 1.52
C LYS A 222 -30.57 -2.54 -0.01
N ASN A 223 -29.80 -1.62 -0.59
CA ASN A 223 -29.84 -1.31 -2.01
C ASN A 223 -28.74 -2.02 -2.81
N LEU A 224 -27.85 -2.76 -2.14
CA LEU A 224 -26.78 -3.51 -2.80
C LEU A 224 -27.20 -4.97 -2.93
N ARG A 225 -27.26 -5.45 -4.17
CA ARG A 225 -27.57 -6.83 -4.48
C ARG A 225 -26.44 -7.40 -5.34
N PHE A 226 -25.81 -8.44 -4.81
CA PHE A 226 -24.82 -9.23 -5.51
C PHE A 226 -25.36 -10.65 -5.63
N ASP A 227 -25.18 -11.28 -6.79
CA ASP A 227 -25.43 -12.71 -6.94
C ASP A 227 -24.38 -13.51 -6.17
N ILE A 228 -23.14 -13.01 -6.13
CA ILE A 228 -22.03 -13.64 -5.41
C ILE A 228 -21.05 -12.61 -4.84
N VAL A 229 -20.55 -12.88 -3.65
CA VAL A 229 -19.48 -12.13 -2.98
C VAL A 229 -18.27 -13.06 -2.81
N VAL A 230 -17.16 -12.72 -3.47
CA VAL A 230 -15.95 -13.53 -3.54
C VAL A 230 -14.80 -12.83 -2.81
N LEU A 231 -14.32 -13.46 -1.75
CA LEU A 231 -13.14 -13.06 -0.98
C LEU A 231 -11.99 -14.03 -1.24
N LYS A 232 -10.75 -13.55 -1.07
CA LYS A 232 -9.53 -14.33 -1.29
C LYS A 232 -9.43 -15.51 -0.33
N GLU A 233 -9.67 -16.72 -0.83
CA GLU A 233 -9.50 -17.96 -0.06
C GLU A 233 -8.02 -18.26 0.20
N THR A 234 -7.73 -19.06 1.23
CA THR A 234 -6.34 -19.36 1.66
C THR A 234 -5.56 -20.12 0.59
N ARG A 235 -6.23 -21.00 -0.16
CA ARG A 235 -5.71 -21.51 -1.42
C ARG A 235 -5.97 -20.44 -2.49
N THR A 236 -4.92 -20.05 -3.19
CA THR A 236 -5.01 -19.01 -4.23
C THR A 236 -4.63 -19.60 -5.56
N ARG A 237 -5.58 -19.58 -6.51
CA ARG A 237 -5.33 -19.98 -7.89
C ARG A 237 -4.58 -18.86 -8.63
N GLN A 238 -3.55 -19.23 -9.40
CA GLN A 238 -2.97 -18.37 -10.44
C GLN A 238 -3.71 -18.62 -11.75
N SER A 239 -4.09 -17.55 -12.47
CA SER A 239 -4.58 -17.74 -13.83
C SER A 239 -3.41 -18.17 -14.75
N PRO A 240 -3.57 -19.23 -15.55
CA PRO A 240 -2.58 -19.67 -16.52
C PRO A 240 -2.28 -18.64 -17.62
N LEU A 241 -3.19 -17.69 -17.87
CA LEU A 241 -2.98 -16.65 -18.87
C LEU A 241 -2.06 -15.54 -18.36
N VAL A 242 -1.97 -15.32 -17.05
CA VAL A 242 -1.12 -14.25 -16.51
C VAL A 242 0.34 -14.45 -16.88
N SER A 243 0.84 -15.68 -16.79
CA SER A 243 2.22 -16.03 -17.18
C SER A 243 2.47 -15.90 -18.68
N GLN A 244 1.44 -16.08 -19.51
CA GLN A 244 1.51 -16.04 -20.97
C GLN A 244 1.46 -14.61 -21.53
N VAL A 245 0.69 -13.72 -20.89
CA VAL A 245 0.54 -12.32 -21.35
C VAL A 245 1.81 -11.48 -21.06
N GLY A 246 2.82 -12.05 -20.39
CA GLY A 246 4.12 -11.42 -20.21
C GLY A 246 4.08 -10.18 -19.32
N ILE A 247 3.02 -10.02 -18.51
CA ILE A 247 2.82 -8.90 -17.59
C ILE A 247 3.96 -8.83 -16.55
N ASP A 248 4.55 -9.99 -16.22
CA ASP A 248 5.65 -10.12 -15.26
C ASP A 248 7.06 -9.96 -15.88
N LYS A 249 7.20 -9.60 -17.16
CA LYS A 249 8.52 -9.34 -17.78
C LYS A 249 9.26 -8.15 -17.14
N LEU A 250 8.65 -7.41 -16.22
CA LEU A 250 9.26 -6.26 -15.54
C LEU A 250 9.99 -6.57 -14.23
N ASP A 251 9.85 -7.75 -13.61
CA ASP A 251 10.48 -8.03 -12.30
C ASP A 251 11.03 -9.47 -12.22
N LYS A 252 12.23 -9.68 -12.76
CA LYS A 252 12.94 -10.97 -12.86
C LYS A 252 13.57 -11.46 -11.53
N ALA A 253 12.85 -11.44 -10.41
CA ALA A 253 13.40 -11.98 -9.17
C ALA A 253 12.35 -12.71 -8.32
N SER A 254 12.49 -14.05 -8.31
CA SER A 254 11.84 -15.05 -7.44
C SER A 254 10.33 -15.34 -7.68
N PRO A 255 9.88 -16.60 -7.46
CA PRO A 255 8.45 -16.94 -7.50
C PRO A 255 7.77 -16.25 -6.31
N LYS A 256 7.01 -15.19 -6.60
CA LYS A 256 6.19 -14.49 -5.62
C LYS A 256 4.86 -15.25 -5.48
N PRO A 257 4.27 -15.32 -4.26
CA PRO A 257 2.91 -15.85 -4.11
C PRO A 257 1.96 -15.09 -5.05
N PRO A 258 0.88 -15.73 -5.56
CA PRO A 258 -0.07 -15.10 -6.47
C PRO A 258 -0.46 -13.72 -5.97
N LEU A 259 -0.14 -12.73 -6.79
CA LEU A 259 -0.51 -11.35 -6.53
C LEU A 259 -2.04 -11.29 -6.52
N THR A 260 -2.61 -10.32 -5.80
CA THR A 260 -4.07 -10.10 -5.76
C THR A 260 -4.69 -10.08 -7.17
N PHE A 261 -3.92 -9.60 -8.15
CA PHE A 261 -4.24 -9.67 -9.57
C PHE A 261 -4.54 -11.09 -10.06
N ASP A 262 -3.63 -12.05 -9.85
CA ASP A 262 -3.73 -13.43 -10.37
C ASP A 262 -4.96 -14.14 -9.84
N TYR A 263 -5.21 -13.97 -8.54
CA TYR A 263 -6.41 -14.49 -7.88
C TYR A 263 -7.68 -13.93 -8.51
N LYS A 264 -7.78 -12.60 -8.69
CA LYS A 264 -8.97 -11.97 -9.29
C LYS A 264 -9.20 -12.52 -10.69
N MET A 265 -8.15 -12.61 -11.50
CA MET A 265 -8.27 -13.11 -12.88
C MET A 265 -8.65 -14.59 -12.94
N GLY A 266 -8.18 -15.41 -12.00
CA GLY A 266 -8.61 -16.80 -11.86
C GLY A 266 -10.12 -16.93 -11.55
N VAL A 267 -10.66 -16.06 -10.69
CA VAL A 267 -12.11 -16.01 -10.40
C VAL A 267 -12.90 -15.59 -11.64
N VAL A 268 -12.41 -14.61 -12.42
CA VAL A 268 -13.05 -14.19 -13.67
C VAL A 268 -13.12 -15.34 -14.67
N GLU A 269 -12.03 -16.09 -14.88
CA GLU A 269 -12.03 -17.28 -15.74
C GLU A 269 -13.06 -18.31 -15.28
N ASP A 270 -13.14 -18.57 -13.98
CA ASP A 270 -14.06 -19.56 -13.43
C ASP A 270 -15.53 -19.13 -13.58
N ALA A 271 -15.83 -17.84 -13.41
CA ALA A 271 -17.16 -17.30 -13.64
C ALA A 271 -17.56 -17.42 -15.13
N VAL A 272 -16.65 -17.07 -16.04
CA VAL A 272 -16.85 -17.26 -17.48
C VAL A 272 -17.01 -18.75 -17.79
N ALA A 273 -16.23 -19.65 -17.21
CA ALA A 273 -16.39 -21.09 -17.43
C ALA A 273 -17.74 -21.62 -16.93
N ALA A 274 -18.19 -21.15 -15.77
CA ALA A 274 -19.45 -21.57 -15.14
C ALA A 274 -20.69 -21.12 -15.92
N PHE A 275 -20.62 -19.99 -16.63
CA PHE A 275 -21.72 -19.44 -17.43
C PHE A 275 -21.28 -19.28 -18.90
N PRO A 276 -21.35 -20.37 -19.72
CA PRO A 276 -20.96 -20.42 -21.14
C PRO A 276 -21.50 -19.28 -22.02
N GLU A 277 -22.59 -18.66 -21.61
CA GLU A 277 -23.34 -17.66 -22.35
C GLU A 277 -22.82 -16.23 -22.15
N ILE A 278 -21.95 -16.01 -21.17
CA ILE A 278 -21.32 -14.70 -20.95
C ILE A 278 -20.58 -14.29 -22.22
N ASN A 279 -20.93 -13.10 -22.73
CA ASN A 279 -20.30 -12.46 -23.87
C ASN A 279 -19.84 -11.02 -23.59
N GLU A 280 -20.22 -10.45 -22.44
CA GLU A 280 -19.76 -9.14 -21.99
C GLU A 280 -19.21 -9.20 -20.56
N ILE A 281 -18.03 -8.62 -20.34
CA ILE A 281 -17.38 -8.51 -19.03
C ILE A 281 -17.12 -7.03 -18.76
N VAL A 282 -17.57 -6.52 -17.61
CA VAL A 282 -17.23 -5.17 -17.15
C VAL A 282 -16.77 -5.22 -15.70
N MET A 283 -15.66 -4.56 -15.41
CA MET A 283 -15.06 -4.56 -14.07
C MET A 283 -14.73 -3.15 -13.58
N TRP A 284 -14.91 -2.90 -12.28
CA TRP A 284 -14.59 -1.63 -11.63
C TRP A 284 -13.54 -1.84 -10.52
N ASP A 285 -12.46 -1.07 -10.53
CA ASP A 285 -11.38 -1.10 -9.52
C ASP A 285 -10.81 0.33 -9.31
N ASP A 286 -10.21 0.60 -8.15
CA ASP A 286 -9.73 1.92 -7.75
C ASP A 286 -8.26 2.17 -8.13
N ARG A 287 -7.51 1.10 -8.41
CA ARG A 287 -6.07 1.21 -8.65
C ARG A 287 -5.81 1.28 -10.14
N ILE A 288 -5.42 2.46 -10.63
CA ILE A 288 -5.16 2.69 -12.06
C ILE A 288 -4.21 1.64 -12.67
N HIS A 289 -3.10 1.31 -12.00
CA HIS A 289 -2.17 0.28 -12.48
C HIS A 289 -2.76 -1.13 -12.48
N HIS A 290 -3.70 -1.43 -11.56
CA HIS A 290 -4.44 -2.69 -11.63
C HIS A 290 -5.42 -2.67 -12.80
N CYS A 291 -6.15 -1.56 -13.00
CA CYS A 291 -7.09 -1.41 -14.10
C CYS A 291 -6.41 -1.62 -15.45
N GLU A 292 -5.26 -0.98 -15.68
CA GLU A 292 -4.44 -1.14 -16.90
C GLU A 292 -4.04 -2.60 -17.11
N ARG A 293 -3.51 -3.26 -16.08
CA ARG A 293 -3.13 -4.68 -16.15
C ARG A 293 -4.34 -5.59 -16.40
N MET A 294 -5.48 -5.30 -15.78
CA MET A 294 -6.71 -6.07 -15.90
C MET A 294 -7.30 -5.91 -17.31
N GLN A 295 -7.24 -4.71 -17.89
CA GLN A 295 -7.68 -4.49 -19.27
C GLN A 295 -6.82 -5.29 -20.25
N ILE A 296 -5.49 -5.23 -20.13
CA ILE A 296 -4.57 -6.02 -20.98
C ILE A 296 -4.91 -7.51 -20.88
N TYR A 297 -5.20 -8.00 -19.68
CA TYR A 297 -5.59 -9.39 -19.47
C TYR A 297 -6.94 -9.72 -20.10
N LEU A 298 -7.95 -8.85 -19.92
CA LEU A 298 -9.28 -9.04 -20.50
C LEU A 298 -9.26 -8.99 -22.02
N ASP A 299 -8.40 -8.17 -22.63
CA ASP A 299 -8.19 -8.13 -24.09
C ASP A 299 -7.59 -9.45 -24.58
N ALA A 300 -6.64 -10.03 -23.83
CA ALA A 300 -6.06 -11.34 -24.14
C ALA A 300 -7.09 -12.47 -23.98
N LEU A 301 -7.91 -12.43 -22.91
CA LEU A 301 -9.00 -13.37 -22.70
C LEU A 301 -10.05 -13.27 -23.81
N GLN A 302 -10.40 -12.04 -24.20
CA GLN A 302 -11.30 -11.75 -25.32
C GLN A 302 -10.73 -12.33 -26.62
N THR A 303 -9.46 -12.09 -26.92
CA THR A 303 -8.79 -12.64 -28.12
C THR A 303 -8.82 -14.16 -28.14
N ARG A 304 -8.55 -14.81 -26.99
CA ARG A 304 -8.59 -16.26 -26.86
C ARG A 304 -9.99 -16.85 -27.01
N LEU A 305 -11.01 -16.08 -26.64
CA LEU A 305 -12.42 -16.47 -26.65
C LEU A 305 -13.22 -15.61 -27.64
N ALA A 306 -12.64 -15.23 -28.78
CA ALA A 306 -13.16 -14.16 -29.65
C ALA A 306 -14.59 -14.38 -30.17
N GLU A 307 -14.98 -15.64 -30.38
CA GLU A 307 -16.36 -15.99 -30.81
C GLU A 307 -17.38 -15.89 -29.68
N ARG A 308 -16.91 -15.76 -28.44
CA ARG A 308 -17.71 -15.85 -27.23
C ARG A 308 -17.75 -14.53 -26.47
N ILE A 309 -16.60 -13.93 -26.18
CA ILE A 309 -16.51 -12.64 -25.49
C ILE A 309 -16.46 -11.53 -26.53
N VAL A 310 -17.56 -10.78 -26.65
CA VAL A 310 -17.72 -9.69 -27.60
C VAL A 310 -17.19 -8.37 -27.04
N LYS A 311 -17.27 -8.19 -25.71
CA LYS A 311 -16.82 -6.96 -25.05
C LYS A 311 -16.23 -7.25 -23.68
N ALA A 312 -15.07 -6.64 -23.40
CA ALA A 312 -14.44 -6.68 -22.08
C ALA A 312 -13.87 -5.30 -21.72
N GLU A 313 -14.27 -4.75 -20.57
CA GLU A 313 -13.93 -3.38 -20.18
C GLU A 313 -13.60 -3.28 -18.69
N VAL A 314 -12.56 -2.51 -18.36
CA VAL A 314 -12.19 -2.15 -16.99
C VAL A 314 -12.34 -0.65 -16.79
N CYS A 315 -13.21 -0.27 -15.86
CA CYS A 315 -13.51 1.10 -15.51
C CYS A 315 -12.77 1.49 -14.22
N HIS A 316 -11.89 2.49 -14.30
CA HIS A 316 -11.22 3.03 -13.13
C HIS A 316 -12.16 3.90 -12.29
N VAL A 317 -12.31 3.58 -11.01
CA VAL A 317 -13.05 4.38 -10.03
C VAL A 317 -12.05 5.24 -9.25
N PRO A 318 -12.10 6.59 -9.35
CA PRO A 318 -11.16 7.42 -8.61
C PRO A 318 -11.24 7.16 -7.10
N PRO A 319 -10.12 6.83 -6.43
CA PRO A 319 -10.15 6.43 -5.03
C PRO A 319 -10.61 7.58 -4.14
N GLN A 320 -11.50 7.28 -3.20
CA GLN A 320 -11.94 8.23 -2.19
C GLN A 320 -11.25 7.93 -0.85
N THR A 321 -10.08 8.51 -0.66
CA THR A 321 -9.29 8.30 0.56
C THR A 321 -9.97 8.85 1.79
N ILE A 322 -10.06 8.00 2.80
CA ILE A 322 -10.38 8.37 4.17
C ILE A 322 -9.30 7.85 5.11
N TYR A 323 -9.21 8.44 6.29
CA TYR A 323 -8.29 8.05 7.36
C TYR A 323 -9.08 7.71 8.62
N MET A 324 -8.49 6.88 9.47
CA MET A 324 -9.07 6.61 10.78
C MET A 324 -8.93 7.85 11.68
N ASN A 325 -9.63 7.84 12.82
CA ASN A 325 -9.31 8.79 13.87
C ASN A 325 -7.85 8.58 14.31
N GLU A 326 -7.08 9.65 14.46
CA GLU A 326 -5.64 9.54 14.75
C GLU A 326 -5.32 8.71 16.00
N LYS A 327 -6.16 8.77 17.03
CA LYS A 327 -5.98 7.99 18.26
C LYS A 327 -6.17 6.50 18.01
N ASP A 328 -7.25 6.14 17.34
CA ASP A 328 -7.60 4.75 17.03
C ASP A 328 -6.57 4.17 16.05
N GLU A 329 -6.13 4.96 15.05
CA GLU A 329 -5.11 4.57 14.09
C GLU A 329 -3.75 4.31 14.75
N ARG A 330 -3.32 5.22 15.63
CA ARG A 330 -2.07 5.05 16.38
C ARG A 330 -2.13 3.75 17.18
N LYS A 331 -3.20 3.56 17.95
CA LYS A 331 -3.37 2.34 18.74
C LYS A 331 -3.27 1.08 17.86
N LEU A 332 -3.99 1.04 16.74
CA LEU A 332 -3.94 -0.09 15.82
C LEU A 332 -2.52 -0.36 15.31
N VAL A 333 -1.80 0.66 14.86
CA VAL A 333 -0.42 0.48 14.35
C VAL A 333 0.53 -0.01 15.45
N TYR A 334 0.41 0.50 16.68
CA TYR A 334 1.19 -0.02 17.82
C TYR A 334 0.87 -1.49 18.10
N ASP A 335 -0.41 -1.87 18.09
CA ASP A 335 -0.83 -3.26 18.28
C ASP A 335 -0.28 -4.16 17.16
N MET A 336 -0.39 -3.74 15.89
CA MET A 336 0.15 -4.48 14.72
C MET A 336 1.66 -4.71 14.82
N VAL A 337 2.42 -3.70 15.26
CA VAL A 337 3.87 -3.81 15.49
C VAL A 337 4.16 -4.75 16.66
N SER A 338 3.38 -4.69 17.73
CA SER A 338 3.50 -5.62 18.86
C SER A 338 3.25 -7.07 18.43
N ASP A 339 2.20 -7.31 17.65
CA ASP A 339 1.84 -8.62 17.10
C ASP A 339 2.94 -9.16 16.17
N TYR A 340 3.50 -8.31 15.31
CA TYR A 340 4.65 -8.63 14.47
C TYR A 340 5.87 -9.03 15.30
N ASN A 341 6.24 -8.22 16.30
CA ASN A 341 7.37 -8.51 17.20
C ASN A 341 7.16 -9.77 18.04
N GLY A 342 5.91 -10.08 18.40
CA GLY A 342 5.53 -11.36 19.00
C GLY A 342 5.88 -12.54 18.10
N ARG A 343 5.51 -12.47 16.81
CA ARG A 343 5.85 -13.50 15.82
C ARG A 343 7.36 -13.64 15.60
N VAL A 344 8.08 -12.53 15.55
CA VAL A 344 9.56 -12.54 15.45
C VAL A 344 10.19 -13.30 16.61
N ARG A 345 9.78 -13.00 17.85
CA ARG A 345 10.31 -13.67 19.05
C ARG A 345 10.00 -15.16 19.05
N ALA A 346 8.75 -15.54 18.76
CA ALA A 346 8.37 -16.95 18.68
C ALA A 346 9.17 -17.72 17.62
N ALA A 347 9.39 -17.12 16.45
CA ALA A 347 10.23 -17.72 15.41
C ALA A 347 11.70 -17.86 15.85
N ALA A 348 12.21 -16.86 16.59
CA ALA A 348 13.56 -16.91 17.14
C ALA A 348 13.72 -18.01 18.21
N ASP A 349 12.73 -18.19 19.08
CA ASP A 349 12.73 -19.23 20.11
C ASP A 349 12.73 -20.63 19.49
N VAL A 350 11.92 -20.84 18.43
CA VAL A 350 11.87 -22.12 17.69
C VAL A 350 13.21 -22.42 17.02
N ALA A 351 13.83 -21.43 16.37
CA ALA A 351 15.14 -21.61 15.74
C ALA A 351 16.25 -21.88 16.76
N ALA A 352 16.24 -21.17 17.90
CA ALA A 352 17.17 -21.41 18.99
C ALA A 352 17.04 -22.83 19.56
N ALA A 353 15.82 -23.32 19.73
CA ALA A 353 15.56 -24.70 20.16
C ALA A 353 16.02 -25.75 19.13
N ALA A 354 15.99 -25.41 17.83
CA ALA A 354 16.49 -26.26 16.75
C ALA A 354 18.01 -26.19 16.54
N GLY A 355 18.73 -25.33 17.28
CA GLY A 355 20.16 -25.08 17.06
C GLY A 355 20.46 -24.33 15.76
N GLU A 356 19.44 -23.77 15.11
CA GLU A 356 19.57 -23.04 13.86
C GLU A 356 19.78 -21.54 14.13
N LYS A 357 20.70 -20.93 13.37
CA LYS A 357 20.88 -19.48 13.44
C LYS A 357 19.73 -18.81 12.70
N VAL A 358 18.94 -18.00 13.40
CA VAL A 358 17.94 -17.13 12.78
C VAL A 358 18.66 -16.18 11.83
N VAL A 359 18.64 -16.49 10.53
CA VAL A 359 19.08 -15.54 9.51
C VAL A 359 17.98 -14.49 9.40
N CYS A 360 18.14 -13.42 10.19
CA CYS A 360 17.32 -12.21 10.09
C CYS A 360 17.59 -11.56 8.73
N GLY A 361 16.90 -12.01 7.69
CA GLY A 361 17.19 -11.60 6.32
C GLY A 361 16.38 -12.36 5.29
N GLY A 362 15.05 -12.20 5.29
CA GLY A 362 14.17 -12.55 4.16
C GLY A 362 14.26 -13.99 3.64
N GLY A 363 14.88 -14.91 4.39
CA GLY A 363 14.95 -16.32 4.04
C GLY A 363 13.53 -16.90 4.05
N LYS A 364 13.13 -17.47 2.92
CA LYS A 364 11.88 -18.24 2.86
C LYS A 364 12.09 -19.52 3.65
N ALA A 365 11.21 -19.77 4.63
CA ALA A 365 11.03 -21.12 5.14
C ALA A 365 10.38 -21.98 4.04
N ASP A 366 10.58 -23.31 4.08
CA ASP A 366 9.95 -24.27 3.16
C ASP A 366 8.41 -24.22 3.18
N SER A 367 7.81 -23.60 4.21
CA SER A 367 6.37 -23.33 4.31
C SER A 367 5.86 -22.17 3.44
N GLY A 368 6.74 -21.46 2.72
CA GLY A 368 6.37 -20.33 1.87
C GLY A 368 6.06 -19.02 2.61
N GLU A 369 6.04 -19.03 3.95
CA GLU A 369 6.00 -17.81 4.76
C GLU A 369 7.43 -17.29 4.98
N SER A 370 7.70 -16.04 4.58
CA SER A 370 8.99 -15.43 4.84
C SER A 370 9.17 -15.23 6.34
N LEU A 371 10.30 -15.67 6.90
CA LEU A 371 10.62 -15.37 8.29
C LEU A 371 10.69 -13.84 8.49
N PRO A 372 10.12 -13.30 9.58
CA PRO A 372 10.09 -11.87 9.79
C PRO A 372 11.50 -11.31 10.01
N VAL A 373 11.75 -10.09 9.52
CA VAL A 373 13.08 -9.52 9.24
C VAL A 373 13.74 -8.92 10.49
N GLY A 374 13.51 -9.49 11.68
CA GLY A 374 13.91 -8.90 12.97
C GLY A 374 12.79 -8.05 13.57
N SER A 375 12.97 -7.57 14.80
CA SER A 375 11.90 -6.83 15.51
C SER A 375 11.81 -5.39 14.99
N LEU A 376 10.61 -4.81 14.98
CA LEU A 376 10.38 -3.42 14.62
C LEU A 376 10.38 -2.52 15.86
N GLN A 377 11.01 -1.36 15.74
CA GLN A 377 10.93 -0.27 16.71
C GLN A 377 10.33 0.97 16.04
N LEU A 378 9.28 1.50 16.66
CA LEU A 378 8.68 2.76 16.22
C LEU A 378 9.48 3.94 16.77
N LYS A 379 9.81 4.90 15.90
CA LYS A 379 10.53 6.12 16.28
C LYS A 379 9.83 7.35 15.73
N GLN A 380 9.65 8.34 16.58
CA GLN A 380 9.11 9.64 16.18
C GLN A 380 10.24 10.60 15.79
N TYR A 381 9.97 11.43 14.78
CA TYR A 381 10.88 12.49 14.35
C TYR A 381 10.09 13.65 13.75
N VAL A 382 10.71 14.82 13.69
CA VAL A 382 10.12 16.00 13.03
C VAL A 382 10.21 15.78 11.53
N GLY A 383 9.08 15.62 10.85
CA GLY A 383 9.02 15.52 9.39
C GLY A 383 9.28 16.87 8.73
N HIS A 384 8.67 17.92 9.27
CA HIS A 384 8.88 19.30 8.82
C HIS A 384 8.52 20.32 9.89
N THR A 385 9.11 21.51 9.75
CA THR A 385 8.72 22.69 10.52
C THR A 385 7.95 23.63 9.60
N GLY A 386 6.85 24.19 10.09
CA GLY A 386 5.93 24.95 9.27
C GLY A 386 4.88 25.72 10.06
N VAL A 387 3.93 26.31 9.35
CA VAL A 387 2.80 27.03 9.95
C VAL A 387 1.54 26.21 9.74
N ASN A 388 0.96 25.74 10.84
CA ASN A 388 -0.33 25.05 10.85
C ASN A 388 -1.46 26.10 10.86
N LEU A 389 -2.26 26.12 9.81
CA LEU A 389 -3.36 27.06 9.68
C LEU A 389 -4.49 26.73 10.65
N ASN A 390 -5.12 27.77 11.19
CA ASN A 390 -6.35 27.56 11.95
C ASN A 390 -7.53 27.23 11.02
N ARG A 391 -8.58 26.62 11.58
CA ARG A 391 -9.75 26.15 10.81
C ARG A 391 -10.40 27.26 9.98
N ALA A 392 -10.45 28.48 10.51
CA ALA A 392 -11.01 29.64 9.81
C ALA A 392 -10.20 29.99 8.55
N SER A 393 -8.88 29.98 8.65
CA SER A 393 -7.97 30.28 7.53
C SER A 393 -7.96 29.18 6.48
N THR A 394 -8.01 27.91 6.89
CA THR A 394 -8.19 26.78 5.97
C THR A 394 -9.51 26.89 5.21
N ALA A 395 -10.62 27.17 5.91
CA ALA A 395 -11.93 27.34 5.27
C ALA A 395 -11.95 28.55 4.33
N LEU A 396 -11.30 29.66 4.73
CA LEU A 396 -11.16 30.84 3.89
C LEU A 396 -10.42 30.51 2.59
N LEU A 397 -9.29 29.80 2.68
CA LEU A 397 -8.48 29.41 1.53
C LEU A 397 -9.25 28.48 0.58
N GLN A 398 -9.92 27.46 1.12
CA GLN A 398 -10.75 26.53 0.35
C GLN A 398 -11.95 27.21 -0.34
N ARG A 399 -12.48 28.30 0.23
CA ARG A 399 -13.57 29.07 -0.39
C ARG A 399 -13.08 29.97 -1.52
N HIS A 400 -11.89 30.56 -1.38
CA HIS A 400 -11.36 31.55 -2.32
C HIS A 400 -10.59 30.92 -3.48
N VAL A 401 -10.00 29.74 -3.26
CA VAL A 401 -9.25 29.02 -4.27
C VAL A 401 -10.09 27.85 -4.78
N ARG A 402 -10.52 27.95 -6.03
CA ARG A 402 -11.22 26.83 -6.69
C ARG A 402 -10.24 25.70 -6.95
N CYS A 403 -10.60 24.51 -6.48
CA CYS A 403 -9.86 23.29 -6.77
C CYS A 403 -10.71 22.39 -7.68
N PRO A 404 -10.08 21.66 -8.62
CA PRO A 404 -10.79 20.65 -9.39
C PRO A 404 -11.51 19.63 -8.49
N SER A 405 -12.66 19.14 -8.93
CA SER A 405 -13.38 18.06 -8.25
C SER A 405 -12.53 16.80 -8.19
N GLY A 406 -12.67 16.03 -7.10
CA GLY A 406 -11.91 14.79 -6.89
C GLY A 406 -10.46 14.98 -6.45
N TRP A 407 -9.91 16.21 -6.45
CA TRP A 407 -8.55 16.43 -5.95
C TRP A 407 -8.50 16.44 -4.42
N PHE A 408 -7.39 15.95 -3.87
CA PHE A 408 -7.15 15.97 -2.43
C PHE A 408 -6.89 17.40 -1.97
N LYS A 409 -7.57 17.85 -0.91
CA LYS A 409 -7.42 19.20 -0.36
C LYS A 409 -6.38 19.21 0.78
N ALA A 410 -5.37 20.06 0.67
CA ALA A 410 -4.21 20.14 1.58
C ALA A 410 -3.97 21.54 2.15
N ALA A 411 -5.04 22.35 2.23
CA ALA A 411 -5.05 23.78 2.54
C ALA A 411 -4.88 24.12 4.03
N ASP A 412 -4.09 23.33 4.78
CA ASP A 412 -3.99 23.40 6.23
C ASP A 412 -2.60 23.70 6.77
N GLN A 413 -1.56 23.68 5.94
CA GLN A 413 -0.20 23.95 6.39
C GLN A 413 0.70 24.58 5.32
N MET A 414 1.64 25.40 5.78
CA MET A 414 2.78 25.89 5.01
C MET A 414 4.06 25.24 5.54
N VAL A 415 4.89 24.67 4.68
CA VAL A 415 6.20 24.10 5.07
C VAL A 415 7.28 25.17 4.96
N LEU A 416 8.09 25.32 6.01
CA LEU A 416 9.25 26.23 6.04
C LEU A 416 10.57 25.46 5.88
N ALA A 417 10.71 24.34 6.58
CA ALA A 417 11.89 23.49 6.55
C ALA A 417 11.50 22.02 6.58
N LEU A 418 12.26 21.16 5.89
CA LEU A 418 12.18 19.71 6.04
C LEU A 418 12.98 19.33 7.28
N GLY A 419 12.37 18.63 8.23
CA GLY A 419 12.96 18.38 9.54
C GLY A 419 12.75 19.51 10.57
N PRO A 420 13.41 19.40 11.73
CA PRO A 420 13.40 20.44 12.77
C PRO A 420 14.13 21.69 12.27
N ALA A 421 13.61 22.86 12.61
CA ALA A 421 14.26 24.14 12.34
C ALA A 421 14.89 24.71 13.61
N ASP A 422 16.01 25.42 13.46
CA ASP A 422 16.63 26.13 14.58
C ASP A 422 15.66 27.20 15.09
N THR A 423 15.29 27.09 16.37
CA THR A 423 14.31 27.98 16.99
C THR A 423 14.84 29.41 17.11
N GLU A 424 16.15 29.61 17.33
CA GLU A 424 16.76 30.94 17.37
C GLU A 424 16.80 31.56 15.97
N GLU A 425 17.06 30.75 14.95
CA GLU A 425 16.96 31.21 13.57
C GLU A 425 15.52 31.62 13.21
N LEU A 426 14.52 30.82 13.60
CA LEU A 426 13.11 31.16 13.40
C LEU A 426 12.74 32.47 14.12
N ARG A 427 13.16 32.65 15.36
CA ARG A 427 12.92 33.89 16.12
C ARG A 427 13.56 35.09 15.44
N ARG A 428 14.80 34.97 14.99
CA ARG A 428 15.52 36.01 14.28
C ARG A 428 14.87 36.35 12.93
N MET A 429 14.45 35.33 12.17
CA MET A 429 13.87 35.52 10.84
C MET A 429 12.42 36.01 10.86
N LEU A 430 11.59 35.43 11.71
CA LEU A 430 10.14 35.62 11.72
C LEU A 430 9.65 36.48 12.89
N GLY A 431 10.49 36.74 13.90
CA GLY A 431 10.07 37.35 15.16
C GLY A 431 9.11 36.47 15.96
N ALA A 432 9.13 35.15 15.74
CA ALA A 432 8.23 34.16 16.32
C ALA A 432 8.98 32.83 16.53
N GLY A 433 8.69 32.16 17.65
CA GLY A 433 9.17 30.81 17.96
C GLY A 433 8.09 29.74 17.75
N LEU A 434 8.46 28.48 17.97
CA LEU A 434 7.50 27.38 17.96
C LEU A 434 6.38 27.65 18.98
N GLY A 435 5.12 27.44 18.59
CA GLY A 435 3.92 27.75 19.37
C GLY A 435 3.36 29.15 19.15
N ASP A 436 4.12 30.08 18.57
CA ASP A 436 3.63 31.44 18.32
C ASP A 436 2.67 31.51 17.13
N SER A 437 1.68 32.40 17.25
CA SER A 437 0.77 32.69 16.14
C SER A 437 1.38 33.68 15.16
N VAL A 438 1.24 33.37 13.87
CA VAL A 438 1.68 34.22 12.77
C VAL A 438 0.55 34.45 11.77
N LYS A 439 0.61 35.56 11.05
CA LYS A 439 -0.27 35.87 9.92
C LYS A 439 0.49 35.69 8.61
N LEU A 440 -0.09 34.95 7.67
CA LEU A 440 0.47 34.74 6.34
C LEU A 440 -0.29 35.62 5.34
N VAL A 441 0.44 36.45 4.59
CA VAL A 441 -0.14 37.22 3.49
C VAL A 441 0.02 36.44 2.21
N VAL A 442 -1.09 36.08 1.60
CA VAL A 442 -1.17 35.35 0.35
C VAL A 442 -1.57 36.31 -0.76
N ASP A 443 -0.80 36.38 -1.83
CA ASP A 443 -0.99 37.37 -2.89
C ASP A 443 -1.29 36.79 -4.27
N SER A 444 -0.98 35.51 -4.48
CA SER A 444 -1.07 34.88 -5.79
C SER A 444 -1.36 33.39 -5.70
N ILE A 445 -1.92 32.88 -6.79
CA ILE A 445 -2.24 31.47 -7.02
C ILE A 445 -1.34 30.93 -8.13
N GLY A 446 -0.87 29.70 -7.97
CA GLY A 446 -0.11 28.99 -8.97
C GLY A 446 -0.66 27.59 -9.17
N THR A 447 -0.59 27.11 -10.41
CA THR A 447 -1.14 25.82 -10.80
C THR A 447 -0.16 25.08 -11.71
N ILE A 448 0.01 23.78 -11.47
CA ILE A 448 0.57 22.85 -12.45
C ILE A 448 -0.62 22.05 -12.98
N ALA A 449 -0.84 22.13 -14.29
CA ALA A 449 -1.98 21.48 -14.94
C ALA A 449 -2.05 19.99 -14.58
N ASN A 450 -3.24 19.52 -14.22
CA ASN A 450 -3.52 18.15 -13.79
C ASN A 450 -2.74 17.63 -12.56
N ALA A 451 -2.00 18.49 -11.86
CA ALA A 451 -1.12 18.08 -10.77
C ALA A 451 -1.40 18.78 -9.43
N VAL A 452 -1.26 20.11 -9.35
CA VAL A 452 -1.32 20.82 -8.06
C VAL A 452 -1.84 22.26 -8.21
N VAL A 453 -2.59 22.70 -7.21
CA VAL A 453 -2.99 24.09 -6.98
C VAL A 453 -2.35 24.54 -5.67
N ALA A 454 -1.61 25.65 -5.72
CA ALA A 454 -0.94 26.24 -4.57
C ALA A 454 -1.16 27.76 -4.53
N VAL A 455 -0.94 28.35 -3.37
CA VAL A 455 -0.91 29.81 -3.22
C VAL A 455 0.44 30.26 -2.67
N ARG A 456 0.90 31.43 -3.11
CA ARG A 456 2.17 32.03 -2.67
C ARG A 456 1.96 32.85 -1.41
N VAL A 457 2.83 32.64 -0.43
CA VAL A 457 2.93 33.48 0.76
C VAL A 457 4.00 34.53 0.52
N SER A 458 3.57 35.79 0.42
CA SER A 458 4.46 36.92 0.16
C SER A 458 4.98 37.58 1.43
N GLN A 459 4.30 37.39 2.57
CA GLN A 459 4.75 37.90 3.87
C GLN A 459 4.34 36.97 4.99
N ILE A 460 5.19 36.88 6.01
CA ILE A 460 4.86 36.30 7.31
C ILE A 460 4.94 37.43 8.34
N ARG A 461 3.85 37.66 9.07
CA ARG A 461 3.76 38.74 10.07
C ARG A 461 3.60 38.12 11.46
N SER A 462 4.53 38.43 12.34
CA SER A 462 4.42 38.20 13.78
C SER A 462 4.07 39.51 14.50
N LYS A 463 4.07 39.51 15.84
CA LYS A 463 3.73 40.71 16.63
C LYS A 463 4.65 41.90 16.31
N ASN A 464 5.94 41.63 16.08
CA ASN A 464 6.97 42.67 16.01
C ASN A 464 7.75 42.67 14.69
N VAL A 465 7.56 41.66 13.82
CA VAL A 465 8.36 41.48 12.61
C VAL A 465 7.46 41.18 11.42
N VAL A 466 7.78 41.79 10.27
CA VAL A 466 7.22 41.43 8.97
C VAL A 466 8.34 40.84 8.13
N TYR A 467 8.32 39.51 7.99
CA TYR A 467 9.23 38.79 7.12
C TYR A 467 8.71 38.80 5.68
N VAL A 468 9.57 39.21 4.75
CA VAL A 468 9.30 39.20 3.31
C VAL A 468 10.35 38.29 2.66
N PRO A 469 9.96 37.16 2.05
CA PRO A 469 10.90 36.27 1.37
C PRO A 469 11.67 37.00 0.28
N SER A 470 12.97 36.71 0.16
CA SER A 470 13.79 37.30 -0.90
C SER A 470 13.36 36.77 -2.27
N PRO A 471 13.32 37.60 -3.33
CA PRO A 471 13.04 37.13 -4.69
C PRO A 471 14.02 36.07 -5.21
N LYS A 472 15.20 35.95 -4.59
CA LYS A 472 16.22 34.94 -4.93
C LYS A 472 15.94 33.56 -4.31
N GLN A 473 15.08 33.49 -3.30
CA GLN A 473 14.71 32.25 -2.63
C GLN A 473 13.50 31.61 -3.32
N PRO A 474 13.32 30.27 -3.22
CA PRO A 474 12.09 29.62 -3.63
C PRO A 474 10.89 30.30 -2.96
N ALA A 475 9.81 30.46 -3.71
CA ALA A 475 8.57 31.03 -3.17
C ALA A 475 8.09 30.20 -1.99
N LEU A 476 7.71 30.86 -0.89
CA LEU A 476 6.95 30.21 0.17
C LEU A 476 5.52 29.96 -0.34
N TYR A 477 4.99 28.77 -0.08
CA TYR A 477 3.69 28.39 -0.62
C TYR A 477 2.88 27.51 0.35
N ILE A 478 1.57 27.55 0.17
CA ILE A 478 0.61 26.60 0.75
C ILE A 478 0.02 25.81 -0.40
N THR A 479 0.17 24.48 -0.37
CA THR A 479 -0.54 23.62 -1.32
C THR A 479 -2.01 23.61 -0.95
N VAL A 480 -2.90 23.98 -1.88
CA VAL A 480 -4.34 24.00 -1.61
C VAL A 480 -4.98 22.66 -1.98
N ALA A 481 -4.61 22.11 -3.13
CA ALA A 481 -5.06 20.79 -3.57
C ALA A 481 -4.07 20.13 -4.53
N TYR A 482 -4.08 18.80 -4.61
CA TYR A 482 -3.28 18.04 -5.57
C TYR A 482 -4.00 16.78 -6.06
N ASN A 483 -3.61 16.31 -7.24
CA ASN A 483 -4.21 15.18 -7.93
C ASN A 483 -3.51 13.87 -7.55
N ILE A 484 -3.94 13.28 -6.43
CA ILE A 484 -3.39 12.00 -5.97
C ILE A 484 -3.67 10.84 -6.94
N SER A 485 -4.82 10.87 -7.63
CA SER A 485 -5.22 9.83 -8.58
C SER A 485 -4.31 9.79 -9.82
N ALA A 486 -3.68 10.92 -10.17
CA ALA A 486 -2.65 10.98 -11.21
C ALA A 486 -1.22 10.85 -10.65
N GLY A 487 -1.06 10.38 -9.40
CA GLY A 487 0.24 10.12 -8.79
C GLY A 487 0.98 11.35 -8.27
N PHE A 488 0.34 12.53 -8.24
CA PHE A 488 1.00 13.75 -7.76
C PHE A 488 0.93 13.87 -6.23
N LEU A 489 1.97 14.46 -5.66
CA LEU A 489 2.12 14.69 -4.22
C LEU A 489 2.07 16.18 -3.88
N GLN A 490 1.77 16.51 -2.61
CA GLN A 490 1.77 17.87 -2.10
C GLN A 490 3.07 18.64 -2.40
N SER A 491 4.21 17.93 -2.37
CA SER A 491 5.55 18.49 -2.60
C SER A 491 5.78 19.01 -4.02
N TYR A 492 4.93 18.66 -4.99
CA TYR A 492 5.04 19.16 -6.37
C TYR A 492 4.78 20.67 -6.46
N ALA A 493 4.13 21.28 -5.46
CA ALA A 493 3.92 22.72 -5.42
C ALA A 493 5.22 23.55 -5.49
N LYS A 494 6.36 22.99 -5.07
CA LYS A 494 7.69 23.64 -5.21
C LYS A 494 8.08 23.90 -6.68
N ASN A 495 7.45 23.19 -7.61
CA ASN A 495 7.75 23.29 -9.04
C ASN A 495 6.91 24.37 -9.75
N VAL A 496 5.98 25.03 -9.06
CA VAL A 496 5.18 26.12 -9.62
C VAL A 496 6.09 27.28 -10.02
N LYS A 497 6.10 27.61 -11.31
CA LYS A 497 6.91 28.72 -11.87
C LYS A 497 6.10 29.98 -12.10
N LEU A 498 4.84 29.85 -12.50
CA LEU A 498 3.97 30.97 -12.81
C LEU A 498 2.97 31.20 -11.67
N TRP A 499 3.05 32.39 -11.09
CA TRP A 499 2.16 32.86 -10.03
C TRP A 499 1.29 34.00 -10.55
N ARG A 500 -0.03 33.85 -10.47
CA ARG A 500 -1.01 34.83 -10.92
C ARG A 500 -1.61 35.54 -9.70
N PRO A 501 -1.73 36.88 -9.70
CA PRO A 501 -2.34 37.60 -8.58
C PRO A 501 -3.76 37.08 -8.25
N LEU A 502 -4.12 37.09 -6.97
CA LEU A 502 -5.48 36.76 -6.54
C LEU A 502 -6.46 37.85 -7.01
N ARG A 503 -7.61 37.42 -7.54
CA ARG A 503 -8.63 38.34 -8.09
C ARG A 503 -9.23 39.28 -7.04
N LEU A 504 -9.30 38.82 -5.78
CA LEU A 504 -9.92 39.55 -4.66
C LEU A 504 -8.87 40.32 -3.83
N GLY A 505 -7.65 40.46 -4.34
CA GLY A 505 -6.54 41.02 -3.59
C GLY A 505 -5.93 40.03 -2.60
N ASN A 506 -5.08 40.55 -1.71
CA ASN A 506 -4.32 39.73 -0.78
C ASN A 506 -5.23 39.09 0.29
N LEU A 507 -5.03 37.81 0.56
CA LEU A 507 -5.67 37.11 1.67
C LEU A 507 -4.72 37.09 2.87
N VAL A 508 -5.25 37.33 4.06
CA VAL A 508 -4.48 37.19 5.31
C VAL A 508 -4.98 35.96 6.03
N LEU A 509 -4.12 34.96 6.15
CA LEU A 509 -4.35 33.71 6.87
C LEU A 509 -3.68 33.78 8.24
N GLN A 510 -4.17 33.01 9.19
CA GLN A 510 -3.59 32.87 10.52
C GLN A 510 -3.26 31.40 10.80
N GLY A 511 -2.11 31.18 11.41
CA GLY A 511 -1.69 29.87 11.87
C GLY A 511 -0.78 29.95 13.08
N VAL A 512 -0.26 28.79 13.45
CA VAL A 512 0.70 28.59 14.55
C VAL A 512 1.96 27.95 13.98
N LEU A 513 3.11 28.54 14.28
CA LEU A 513 4.40 27.98 13.92
C LEU A 513 4.64 26.72 14.75
N GLY A 514 5.00 25.61 14.12
CA GLY A 514 5.15 24.35 14.83
C GLY A 514 5.84 23.27 14.01
N GLU A 515 6.11 22.16 14.67
CA GLU A 515 6.71 20.97 14.07
C GLU A 515 5.63 19.93 13.82
N HIS A 516 5.73 19.27 12.66
CA HIS A 516 4.88 18.13 12.33
C HIS A 516 5.64 16.83 12.60
N MET A 517 5.16 16.08 13.58
CA MET A 517 5.77 14.82 14.00
C MET A 517 5.27 13.66 13.13
N LEU A 518 6.21 12.92 12.56
CA LEU A 518 5.96 11.65 11.89
C LEU A 518 6.53 10.50 12.72
N THR A 519 5.98 9.31 12.52
CA THR A 519 6.51 8.06 13.10
C THR A 519 6.97 7.16 11.97
N THR A 520 8.17 6.62 12.11
CA THR A 520 8.74 5.60 11.23
C THR A 520 8.88 4.28 12.00
N ALA A 521 9.17 3.18 11.30
CA ALA A 521 9.65 1.96 11.93
C ALA A 521 11.03 1.60 11.40
N SER A 522 11.92 1.20 12.31
CA SER A 522 13.22 0.64 11.99
C SER A 522 13.28 -0.80 12.44
N ILE A 523 13.88 -1.65 11.62
CA ILE A 523 14.23 -3.01 12.01
C ILE A 523 15.37 -2.91 13.03
N VAL A 524 15.11 -3.39 14.24
CA VAL A 524 16.11 -3.70 15.25
C VAL A 524 16.58 -5.12 14.97
N VAL A 525 17.70 -5.20 14.27
CA VAL A 525 18.50 -6.42 14.26
C VAL A 525 19.01 -6.57 15.70
N PRO A 526 18.85 -7.75 16.34
CA PRO A 526 19.50 -7.99 17.62
C PRO A 526 20.95 -7.57 17.50
N GLU A 527 21.52 -6.89 18.49
CA GLU A 527 22.97 -6.69 18.51
C GLU A 527 23.58 -8.08 18.32
N VAL A 528 24.17 -8.28 17.14
CA VAL A 528 24.99 -9.47 16.93
C VAL A 528 26.09 -9.26 17.94
N VAL A 529 26.06 -10.05 19.03
CA VAL A 529 27.20 -10.15 19.95
C VAL A 529 28.37 -10.41 19.03
N VAL A 530 29.20 -9.38 18.85
CA VAL A 530 30.33 -9.47 17.96
C VAL A 530 31.27 -10.38 18.70
N ASP A 531 31.28 -11.64 18.27
CA ASP A 531 32.30 -12.61 18.61
C ASP A 531 33.64 -11.88 18.72
N GLU A 532 34.25 -11.86 19.92
CA GLU A 532 35.52 -11.17 20.12
C GLU A 532 36.60 -11.80 19.21
N VAL A 533 36.47 -13.11 18.93
CA VAL A 533 37.29 -13.83 17.97
C VAL A 533 36.50 -14.14 16.68
N LYS A 534 36.97 -13.59 15.57
CA LYS A 534 36.44 -13.89 14.23
C LYS A 534 36.83 -15.31 13.79
N ILE A 535 36.04 -16.31 14.17
CA ILE A 535 36.26 -17.73 13.83
C ILE A 535 36.43 -17.92 12.32
N GLY A 536 35.61 -17.26 11.49
CA GLY A 536 35.76 -17.33 10.03
C GLY A 536 37.11 -16.82 9.53
N GLY A 537 37.70 -15.83 10.20
CA GLY A 537 39.06 -15.37 9.92
C GLY A 537 40.11 -16.42 10.29
N LEU A 538 39.93 -17.13 11.41
CA LEU A 538 40.82 -18.23 11.81
C LEU A 538 40.71 -19.42 10.84
N VAL A 539 39.50 -19.79 10.42
CA VAL A 539 39.25 -20.83 9.42
C VAL A 539 39.97 -20.47 8.11
N CYS A 540 39.81 -19.25 7.60
CA CYS A 540 40.49 -18.82 6.37
C CYS A 540 42.02 -18.78 6.50
N GLN A 541 42.55 -18.48 7.69
CA GLN A 541 44.00 -18.51 7.95
C GLN A 541 44.53 -19.94 7.97
N GLN A 542 43.78 -20.86 8.57
CA GLN A 542 44.17 -22.25 8.73
C GLN A 542 44.02 -23.05 7.43
N TRP A 543 42.95 -22.78 6.66
CA TRP A 543 42.66 -23.44 5.37
C TRP A 543 42.25 -22.41 4.30
N PRO A 544 43.24 -21.77 3.64
CA PRO A 544 43.00 -20.73 2.63
C PRO A 544 42.23 -21.22 1.39
N GLU A 545 42.15 -22.53 1.18
CA GLU A 545 41.44 -23.17 0.07
C GLU A 545 39.91 -23.17 0.23
N LEU A 546 39.40 -23.07 1.46
CA LEU A 546 37.96 -23.05 1.72
C LEU A 546 37.34 -21.74 1.20
N LYS A 547 36.16 -21.83 0.57
CA LYS A 547 35.45 -20.67 0.01
C LYS A 547 33.96 -20.72 0.28
N GLY A 548 33.35 -19.55 0.45
CA GLY A 548 31.89 -19.39 0.50
C GLY A 548 31.21 -20.30 1.53
N ARG A 549 30.43 -21.28 1.04
CA ARG A 549 29.65 -22.21 1.90
C ARG A 549 30.53 -23.09 2.78
N ASP A 550 31.72 -23.48 2.31
CA ASP A 550 32.60 -24.38 3.06
C ASP A 550 33.19 -23.72 4.31
N ILE A 551 33.50 -22.41 4.22
CA ILE A 551 33.87 -21.60 5.38
C ILE A 551 32.70 -21.55 6.37
N GLY A 552 31.47 -21.37 5.88
CA GLY A 552 30.27 -21.35 6.70
C GLY A 552 30.06 -22.66 7.47
N ALA A 553 30.26 -23.80 6.81
CA ALA A 553 30.18 -25.13 7.43
C ALA A 553 31.27 -25.34 8.48
N ALA A 554 32.53 -25.00 8.17
CA ALA A 554 33.63 -25.10 9.12
C ALA A 554 33.45 -24.19 10.35
N VAL A 555 32.93 -22.97 10.17
CA VAL A 555 32.58 -22.08 11.30
C VAL A 555 31.46 -22.67 12.15
N ALA A 556 30.47 -23.32 11.55
CA ALA A 556 29.38 -23.97 12.28
C ALA A 556 29.90 -25.15 13.13
N GLU A 557 30.72 -26.03 12.55
CA GLU A 557 31.36 -27.14 13.27
C GLU A 557 32.28 -26.64 14.40
N ALA A 558 33.08 -25.60 14.15
CA ALA A 558 33.93 -24.98 15.18
C ALA A 558 33.11 -24.51 16.38
N ARG A 559 31.98 -23.85 16.12
CA ARG A 559 31.07 -23.36 17.16
C ARG A 559 30.41 -24.50 17.92
N GLN A 560 30.07 -25.59 17.24
CA GLN A 560 29.54 -26.79 17.88
C GLN A 560 30.56 -27.38 18.87
N ARG A 561 31.81 -27.57 18.44
CA ARG A 561 32.88 -28.07 19.32
C ARG A 561 33.21 -27.11 20.47
N MET A 562 33.17 -25.80 20.23
CA MET A 562 33.29 -24.80 21.29
C MET A 562 32.18 -24.97 22.33
N ALA A 563 30.93 -25.17 21.90
CA ALA A 563 29.81 -25.40 22.82
C ALA A 563 29.97 -26.70 23.61
N GLU A 564 30.36 -27.80 22.96
CA GLU A 564 30.62 -29.10 23.60
C GLU A 564 31.75 -29.03 24.65
N GLN A 565 32.75 -28.18 24.42
CA GLN A 565 33.88 -27.97 25.32
C GLN A 565 33.66 -26.83 26.33
N GLY A 566 32.50 -26.16 26.30
CA GLY A 566 32.21 -25.01 27.16
C GLY A 566 33.11 -23.79 26.91
N VAL A 567 33.64 -23.63 25.69
CA VAL A 567 34.52 -22.52 25.30
C VAL A 567 33.69 -21.36 24.76
N GLU A 568 33.57 -20.29 25.55
CA GLU A 568 32.91 -19.06 25.12
C GLU A 568 33.76 -18.30 24.08
N ASN A 569 33.12 -17.57 23.14
CA ASN A 569 33.80 -16.77 22.13
C ASN A 569 34.28 -15.42 22.68
N LEU A 570 35.28 -15.48 23.55
CA LEU A 570 35.96 -14.34 24.16
C LEU A 570 37.42 -14.33 23.69
N GLU A 571 38.02 -13.15 23.61
CA GLU A 571 39.43 -12.97 23.21
C GLU A 571 40.37 -13.73 24.18
N ALA A 572 39.99 -13.80 25.46
CA ALA A 572 40.69 -14.60 26.48
C ALA A 572 40.78 -16.10 26.12
N ASN A 573 39.82 -16.61 25.33
CA ASN A 573 39.75 -18.00 24.90
C ASN A 573 40.33 -18.21 23.49
N ARG A 574 40.93 -17.19 22.86
CA ARG A 574 41.44 -17.28 21.47
C ARG A 574 42.32 -18.51 21.22
N GLY A 575 43.19 -18.86 22.17
CA GLY A 575 44.05 -20.05 22.05
C GLY A 575 43.25 -21.34 21.87
N ALA A 576 42.29 -21.59 22.76
CA ALA A 576 41.41 -22.75 22.69
C ALA A 576 40.56 -22.75 21.40
N ILE A 577 40.07 -21.58 20.97
CA ILE A 577 39.31 -21.44 19.72
C ILE A 577 40.18 -21.79 18.50
N VAL A 578 41.44 -21.34 18.47
CA VAL A 578 42.39 -21.68 17.40
C VAL A 578 42.68 -23.18 17.36
N ASP A 579 42.82 -23.82 18.52
CA ASP A 579 43.08 -25.27 18.59
C ASP A 579 41.86 -26.07 18.15
N ILE A 580 40.64 -25.64 18.53
CA ILE A 580 39.39 -26.22 18.02
C ILE A 580 39.32 -26.08 16.50
N VAL A 581 39.60 -24.89 15.97
CA VAL A 581 39.67 -24.67 14.52
C VAL A 581 40.70 -25.64 13.92
N ARG A 582 41.97 -25.66 14.34
CA ARG A 582 42.96 -26.60 13.79
C ARG A 582 42.55 -28.07 13.76
N SER A 583 41.67 -28.51 14.66
CA SER A 583 41.20 -29.90 14.77
C SER A 583 40.04 -30.30 13.85
N LEU A 584 39.47 -29.37 13.05
CA LEU A 584 38.27 -29.66 12.25
C LEU A 584 38.53 -30.58 11.05
N PHE A 585 39.77 -30.64 10.56
CA PHE A 585 40.16 -31.37 9.36
C PHE A 585 41.46 -32.16 9.56
#